data_AF-A0A1V8YQS7-F1
#
_entry.id   AF-A0A1V8YQS7-F1
#
_cell.length_a   1.000
_cell.length_b   1.000
_cell.length_c   1.000
_cell.angle_alpha   90.00
_cell.angle_beta   90.00
_cell.angle_gamma   90.00
#
_symmetry.space_group_name_H-M   'P 1'
#
loop_
_entity.id
_entity.type
_entity.pdbx_description
1 polymer ?
#
loop_
_entity_poly.entity_id
_entity_poly.type
_entity_poly.pdbx_seq_one_letter_code
_entity_poly.pdbx_strand_id
1 'polypeptide(L)'
;MIEEYFKEVGLTLIELPIDWVDDRPVYQGYLKELPSINATGESRKIMQQKLAGMYQVYREQLLVDAEEEKEKTMNLSMEELLRYYDGETFDGFSIFSEDEDQE
;
A
#
# COMPACT_ATOMS: atom_id res chain seq x y z
N MET A 1 -10.49 1.26 -22.40
CA MET A 1 -10.55 2.56 -21.66
C MET A 1 -9.73 2.45 -20.39
N ILE A 2 -9.29 3.57 -19.80
CA ILE A 2 -8.46 3.55 -18.57
C ILE A 2 -9.22 2.93 -17.38
N GLU A 3 -10.55 3.10 -17.35
CA GLU A 3 -11.42 2.45 -16.37
C GLU A 3 -11.37 0.91 -16.45
N GLU A 4 -11.23 0.34 -17.65
CA GLU A 4 -11.09 -1.11 -17.84
C GLU A 4 -9.72 -1.59 -17.33
N TYR A 5 -8.66 -0.81 -17.59
CA TYR A 5 -7.33 -1.13 -17.08
C TYR A 5 -7.32 -1.26 -15.56
N PHE A 6 -7.92 -0.31 -14.83
CA PHE A 6 -8.03 -0.37 -13.37
C PHE A 6 -8.80 -1.62 -12.90
N LYS A 7 -9.88 -1.97 -13.61
CA LYS A 7 -10.67 -3.16 -13.29
C LYS A 7 -9.91 -4.46 -13.53
N GLU A 8 -9.11 -4.55 -14.59
CA GLU A 8 -8.26 -5.72 -14.90
C GLU A 8 -7.18 -5.93 -13.84
N VAL A 9 -6.59 -4.85 -13.33
CA VAL A 9 -5.60 -4.92 -12.24
C VAL A 9 -6.23 -5.01 -10.85
N GLY A 10 -7.57 -5.11 -10.75
CA GLY A 10 -8.28 -5.23 -9.48
C GLY A 10 -8.32 -3.95 -8.65
N LEU A 11 -7.98 -2.80 -9.23
CA LEU A 11 -8.00 -1.51 -8.56
C LEU A 11 -9.36 -0.84 -8.68
N THR A 12 -9.82 -0.29 -7.56
CA THR A 12 -11.06 0.51 -7.53
C THR A 12 -10.72 2.00 -7.52
N LEU A 13 -11.14 2.70 -8.58
CA LEU A 13 -11.09 4.16 -8.64
C LEU A 13 -12.22 4.76 -7.81
N ILE A 14 -11.88 5.62 -6.84
CA ILE A 14 -12.83 6.41 -6.07
C ILE A 14 -12.72 7.86 -6.51
N GLU A 15 -13.85 8.40 -6.98
CA GLU A 15 -13.97 9.79 -7.38
C GLU A 15 -14.56 10.60 -6.23
N LEU A 16 -13.89 11.70 -5.90
CA LEU A 16 -14.31 12.63 -4.85
C LEU A 16 -15.20 13.73 -5.44
N PRO A 17 -16.01 14.40 -4.61
CA PRO A 17 -16.82 15.53 -5.05
C PRO A 17 -15.93 16.60 -5.72
N ILE A 18 -16.47 17.19 -6.78
CA ILE A 18 -15.77 18.20 -7.59
C ILE A 18 -15.61 19.45 -6.73
N ASP A 19 -14.37 19.90 -6.58
CA ASP A 19 -14.05 21.15 -5.90
C ASP A 19 -13.95 22.29 -6.92
N TRP A 20 -14.18 23.53 -6.50
CA TRP A 20 -14.13 24.70 -7.38
C TRP A 20 -13.02 25.62 -6.89
N VAL A 21 -11.87 25.55 -7.55
CA VAL A 21 -10.69 26.34 -7.21
C VAL A 21 -10.44 27.32 -8.35
N ASP A 22 -10.40 28.62 -8.05
CA ASP A 22 -10.12 29.68 -9.02
C ASP A 22 -11.09 29.66 -10.23
N ASP A 23 -12.38 29.50 -9.97
CA ASP A 23 -13.47 29.40 -10.97
C ASP A 23 -13.35 28.18 -11.92
N ARG A 24 -12.48 27.21 -11.59
CA ARG A 24 -12.30 25.98 -12.40
C ARG A 24 -12.73 24.73 -11.62
N PRO A 25 -13.43 23.78 -12.28
CA PRO A 25 -13.78 22.51 -11.66
C PRO A 25 -12.53 21.63 -11.52
N VAL A 26 -12.27 21.19 -10.29
CA VAL A 26 -11.18 20.29 -9.93
C VAL A 26 -11.77 18.93 -9.61
N TYR A 27 -11.48 17.96 -10.47
CA TYR A 27 -11.82 16.56 -10.29
C TYR A 27 -10.72 15.90 -9.47
N GLN A 28 -11.09 15.35 -8.31
CA GLN A 28 -10.16 14.63 -7.45
C GLN A 28 -10.58 13.17 -7.34
N GLY A 29 -9.60 12.29 -7.23
CA GLY A 29 -9.85 10.87 -7.01
C GLY A 29 -8.60 10.13 -6.56
N TYR A 30 -8.82 8.94 -6.04
CA TYR A 30 -7.76 8.08 -5.52
C TYR A 30 -8.07 6.61 -5.76
N LEU A 31 -7.06 5.75 -5.65
CA LEU A 31 -7.23 4.31 -5.71
C LEU A 31 -7.53 3.77 -4.32
N LYS A 32 -8.64 3.04 -4.15
CA LYS A 32 -9.05 2.52 -2.84
C LYS A 32 -8.00 1.60 -2.20
N GLU A 33 -7.42 0.72 -3.00
CA GLU A 33 -6.39 -0.24 -2.55
C GLU A 33 -5.03 0.45 -2.30
N LEU A 34 -4.82 1.62 -2.90
CA LEU A 34 -3.58 2.38 -2.84
C LEU A 34 -3.90 3.85 -2.55
N PRO A 35 -4.34 4.21 -1.32
CA PRO A 35 -4.73 5.58 -0.98
C PRO A 35 -3.57 6.58 -1.12
N SER A 36 -2.32 6.10 -1.08
CA SER A 36 -1.13 6.88 -1.41
C SER A 36 -1.13 7.42 -2.85
N ILE A 37 -1.85 6.75 -3.77
CA ILE A 37 -2.02 7.17 -5.16
C ILE A 37 -3.33 7.95 -5.28
N ASN A 38 -3.20 9.27 -5.25
CA ASN A 38 -4.29 10.22 -5.46
C ASN A 38 -3.88 11.25 -6.51
N ALA A 39 -4.85 11.76 -7.26
CA ALA A 39 -4.59 12.78 -8.27
C ALA A 39 -5.77 13.74 -8.41
N THR A 40 -5.44 14.94 -8.88
CA THR A 40 -6.40 15.98 -9.28
C THR A 40 -6.23 16.31 -10.75
N GLY A 41 -7.33 16.66 -11.41
CA GLY A 41 -7.35 17.05 -12.81
C GLY A 41 -8.45 18.04 -13.12
N GLU A 42 -8.24 18.82 -14.19
CA GLU A 42 -9.24 19.71 -14.79
C GLU A 42 -10.41 18.96 -15.46
N SER A 43 -10.32 17.63 -15.56
CA SER A 43 -11.33 16.75 -16.13
C SER A 43 -11.15 15.33 -15.61
N ARG A 44 -12.24 14.56 -15.56
CA ARG A 44 -12.26 13.14 -15.19
C ARG A 44 -11.19 12.32 -15.93
N LYS A 45 -11.06 12.55 -17.23
CA LYS A 45 -10.07 11.86 -18.09
C LYS A 45 -8.62 12.20 -17.72
N ILE A 46 -8.32 13.47 -17.43
CA ILE A 46 -6.98 13.92 -17.03
C ILE A 46 -6.61 13.34 -15.66
N MET A 47 -7.56 13.35 -14.71
CA MET A 47 -7.38 12.71 -13.40
C MET A 47 -7.06 11.21 -13.55
N GLN A 48 -7.85 10.48 -14.35
CA GLN A 48 -7.62 9.06 -14.62
C GLN A 48 -6.26 8.78 -15.26
N GLN A 49 -5.83 9.61 -16.22
CA GLN A 49 -4.51 9.49 -16.84
C GLN A 49 -3.38 9.69 -15.83
N LYS A 50 -3.50 10.67 -14.93
CA LYS A 50 -2.52 10.90 -13.86
C LYS A 50 -2.45 9.72 -12.90
N LEU A 51 -3.60 9.18 -12.48
CA LEU A 51 -3.65 7.99 -11.61
C LEU A 51 -3.02 6.77 -12.28
N ALA A 52 -3.27 6.55 -13.58
CA ALA A 52 -2.67 5.44 -14.32
C ALA A 52 -1.14 5.59 -14.39
N GLY A 53 -0.64 6.80 -14.65
CA GLY A 53 0.80 7.08 -14.66
C GLY A 53 1.46 6.85 -13.30
N MET A 54 0.83 7.35 -12.22
CA MET A 54 1.32 7.12 -10.86
C MET A 54 1.32 5.63 -10.49
N TYR A 55 0.31 4.88 -10.90
CA TYR A 55 0.26 3.44 -10.68
C TYR A 55 1.34 2.68 -11.45
N GLN A 56 1.64 3.07 -12.69
CA GLN A 56 2.74 2.48 -13.45
C GLN A 56 4.08 2.70 -12.74
N VAL A 57 4.34 3.91 -12.25
CA VAL A 57 5.56 4.23 -11.49
C VAL A 57 5.62 3.41 -10.20
N TYR A 58 4.52 3.29 -9.47
CA TYR A 58 4.44 2.47 -8.26
C TYR A 58 4.76 1.00 -8.54
N ARG A 59 4.23 0.45 -9.64
CA ARG A 59 4.53 -0.92 -10.09
C ARG A 59 6.00 -1.11 -10.42
N GLU A 60 6.63 -0.14 -11.06
CA GLU A 60 8.05 -0.18 -11.40
C GLU A 60 8.92 -0.13 -10.14
N GLN A 61 8.59 0.75 -9.18
CA GLN A 61 9.26 0.82 -7.89
C GLN A 61 9.17 -0.48 -7.08
N LEU A 62 7.99 -1.11 -7.02
CA LEU A 62 7.82 -2.42 -6.36
C LEU A 62 8.69 -3.51 -7.00
N LEU A 63 8.88 -3.46 -8.32
CA LEU A 63 9.69 -4.43 -9.05
C LEU A 63 11.18 -4.24 -8.74
N VAL A 64 11.63 -2.99 -8.68
CA VAL A 64 13.00 -2.63 -8.29
C VAL A 64 13.27 -3.00 -6.83
N ASP A 65 12.35 -2.67 -5.91
CA ASP A 65 12.47 -2.99 -4.49
C ASP A 65 12.50 -4.52 -4.25
N ALA A 66 11.66 -5.28 -4.97
CA ALA A 66 11.69 -6.73 -4.93
C ALA A 66 12.96 -7.36 -5.54
N GLU A 67 13.61 -6.67 -6.48
CA GLU A 67 14.90 -7.10 -7.03
C GLU A 67 16.04 -6.79 -6.05
N GLU A 68 15.99 -5.64 -5.39
CA GLU A 68 16.96 -5.25 -4.35
C GLU A 68 16.85 -6.11 -3.07
N GLU A 69 15.63 -6.50 -2.66
CA GLU A 69 15.40 -7.46 -1.58
C GLU A 69 15.89 -8.86 -1.95
N LYS A 70 15.78 -9.28 -3.22
CA LYS A 70 16.37 -10.55 -3.68
C LYS A 70 17.89 -10.52 -3.61
N GLU A 71 18.54 -9.41 -3.94
CA GLU A 71 20.00 -9.27 -3.78
C GLU A 71 20.45 -9.25 -2.30
N LYS A 72 19.65 -8.67 -1.39
CA LYS A 72 19.94 -8.69 0.07
C LYS A 72 19.68 -10.06 0.70
N THR A 73 18.63 -10.77 0.30
CA THR A 73 18.34 -12.13 0.78
C THR A 73 19.32 -13.19 0.24
N MET A 74 19.94 -12.96 -0.93
CA MET A 74 21.03 -13.79 -1.43
C MET A 74 22.38 -13.57 -0.69
N ASN A 75 22.54 -12.45 0.02
CA ASN A 75 23.73 -12.15 0.83
C ASN A 75 23.61 -12.56 2.31
N LEU A 76 22.48 -13.14 2.72
CA LEU A 76 22.30 -13.76 4.03
C LEU A 76 22.30 -15.28 3.84
N SER A 77 23.37 -15.95 4.27
CA SER A 77 23.40 -17.42 4.33
C SER A 77 22.20 -17.94 5.13
N MET A 78 21.61 -19.06 4.68
CA MET A 78 20.46 -19.77 5.31
C MET A 78 20.54 -19.86 6.85
N GLU A 79 21.76 -19.92 7.39
CA GLU A 79 22.07 -20.00 8.81
C GLU A 79 21.72 -18.72 9.61
N GLU A 80 21.74 -17.52 9.00
CA GLU A 80 21.37 -16.25 9.65
C GLU A 80 19.84 -16.07 9.73
N LEU A 81 19.12 -16.55 8.71
CA LEU A 81 17.65 -16.57 8.69
C LEU A 81 17.06 -17.53 9.74
N LEU A 82 17.74 -18.66 9.98
CA LEU A 82 17.34 -19.64 11.01
C LEU A 82 17.67 -19.19 12.44
N ARG A 83 18.68 -18.35 12.64
CA ARG A 83 19.03 -17.81 13.97
C ARG A 83 17.96 -16.86 14.52
N TYR A 84 17.23 -16.15 13.66
CA TYR A 84 16.09 -15.31 14.06
C TYR A 84 14.83 -16.11 14.41
N TYR A 85 14.81 -17.40 14.05
CA TYR A 85 13.73 -18.34 14.38
C TYR A 85 14.07 -19.21 15.60
N ASP A 86 15.28 -19.10 16.15
CA ASP A 86 15.68 -19.80 17.38
C ASP A 86 15.24 -19.00 18.61
N GLY A 87 13.92 -18.98 18.85
CA GLY A 87 13.43 -19.38 20.16
C GLY A 87 13.40 -18.40 21.33
N GLU A 88 13.39 -17.08 21.17
CA GLU A 88 12.77 -16.24 22.22
C GLU A 88 11.26 -16.26 22.04
N THR A 89 10.64 -17.22 22.75
CA THR A 89 9.21 -17.26 22.99
C THR A 89 8.72 -15.89 23.47
N PHE A 90 7.78 -15.32 22.72
CA PHE A 90 7.01 -14.15 23.09
C PHE A 90 6.28 -14.40 24.43
N ASP A 91 6.90 -14.02 25.54
CA ASP A 91 6.27 -13.98 26.87
C ASP A 91 5.40 -12.72 26.94
N GLY A 92 4.22 -12.80 26.32
CA GLY A 92 3.43 -11.60 26.02
C GLY A 92 1.92 -11.76 26.06
N PHE A 93 1.39 -12.83 26.67
CA PHE A 93 -0.04 -12.93 27.05
C PHE A 93 -0.22 -13.85 28.27
N SER A 94 0.20 -13.42 29.46
CA SER A 94 -0.44 -13.88 30.70
C SER A 94 -1.57 -12.91 31.05
N ILE A 95 -2.70 -13.06 30.36
CA ILE A 95 -3.97 -12.54 30.82
C ILE A 95 -4.86 -13.76 31.05
N PHE A 96 -5.32 -13.92 32.29
CA PHE A 96 -6.22 -14.95 32.82
C PHE A 96 -5.56 -16.22 33.37
N SER A 97 -5.29 -16.16 34.69
CA SER A 97 -5.60 -17.15 35.75
C SER A 97 -4.89 -16.62 37.00
N GLU A 98 -5.41 -16.50 38.21
CA GLU A 98 -6.68 -16.69 38.89
C GLU A 98 -6.41 -16.16 40.33
N ASP A 99 -7.43 -15.72 41.06
CA ASP A 99 -7.47 -15.33 42.48
C ASP A 99 -6.23 -15.52 43.38
N GLU A 100 -5.79 -14.45 44.07
CA GLU A 100 -5.25 -14.56 45.43
C GLU A 100 -5.84 -13.49 46.36
N ASP A 101 -6.52 -14.03 47.37
CA ASP A 101 -6.94 -13.47 48.64
C ASP A 101 -5.74 -12.92 49.47
N GLN A 102 -6.04 -12.05 50.45
CA GLN A 102 -5.21 -11.61 51.60
C GLN A 102 -4.10 -10.55 51.37
N GLU A 103 -4.30 -9.34 51.91
CA GLU A 103 -3.94 -9.01 53.32
C GLU A 103 -4.74 -7.80 53.84
#